data_AF-A0A438JKQ3-F1
#
_entry.id   AF-A0A438JKQ3-F1
#
_cell.length_a   1.000
_cell.length_b   1.000
_cell.length_c   1.000
_cell.angle_alpha   90.00
_cell.angle_beta   90.00
_cell.angle_gamma   90.00
#
_symmetry.space_group_name_H-M   'P 1'
#
loop_
_entity.id
_entity.type
_entity.pdbx_description
1 polymer ?
#
loop_
_entity_poly.entity_id
_entity_poly.type
_entity_poly.pdbx_seq_one_letter_code
_entity_poly.pdbx_strand_id
1 'polypeptide(L)'
;MTSGLAIWDDLMVPNDSGFCCPIISLRLFSGMINLKELSLVSGKAAWMAYLDIYCLDADGSLFDAALLAAVAAFSHLRIPVVSLNEEGRVVVVSEENEEGKSEKEPVNKGKRKLTLSSLPFSLTCILHKNYILADPTAEEESIMETLVTVVLDSSGQLVSLYKPGGPVLAYASAVQDCIALTRQRVKELKSILNEAISDMEVD
;
A
#
# COMPACT_ATOMS: atom_id res chain seq x y z
N MET A 1 -5.90 -21.80 15.59
CA MET A 1 -4.93 -20.79 15.12
C MET A 1 -5.45 -20.17 13.83
N THR A 2 -6.48 -19.32 13.94
CA THR A 2 -7.06 -18.51 12.86
C THR A 2 -7.95 -17.48 13.55
N SER A 3 -7.37 -16.41 14.05
CA SER A 3 -8.12 -15.30 14.66
C SER A 3 -7.34 -14.02 14.41
N GLY A 4 -7.81 -13.22 13.46
CA GLY A 4 -7.19 -11.95 13.10
C GLY A 4 -7.71 -11.32 11.81
N LEU A 5 -8.70 -11.93 11.15
CA LEU A 5 -9.19 -11.48 9.84
C LEU A 5 -10.43 -10.58 9.88
N ALA A 6 -10.98 -10.26 11.06
CA ALA A 6 -12.30 -9.63 11.17
C ALA A 6 -12.29 -8.14 11.56
N ILE A 7 -11.13 -7.50 11.73
CA ILE A 7 -11.08 -6.14 12.33
C ILE A 7 -10.98 -5.03 11.25
N TRP A 8 -10.69 -5.38 10.00
CA TRP A 8 -10.47 -4.38 8.94
C TRP A 8 -11.65 -4.21 7.98
N ASP A 9 -12.68 -5.07 8.03
CA ASP A 9 -13.87 -4.93 7.20
C ASP A 9 -14.82 -3.82 7.68
N ASP A 10 -14.73 -3.40 8.94
CA ASP A 10 -15.70 -2.51 9.59
C ASP A 10 -15.33 -1.01 9.59
N LEU A 11 -14.16 -0.61 9.08
CA LEU A 11 -13.73 0.80 9.03
C LEU A 11 -13.80 1.42 7.63
N MET A 12 -14.75 0.97 6.81
CA MET A 12 -15.14 1.68 5.58
C MET A 12 -16.24 2.68 5.93
N VAL A 13 -15.93 3.97 5.88
CA VAL A 13 -16.93 5.04 6.02
C VAL A 13 -17.95 4.89 4.89
N PRO A 14 -19.24 4.65 5.20
CA PRO A 14 -20.27 4.51 4.20
C PRO A 14 -20.76 5.90 3.83
N ASN A 15 -20.10 6.58 2.89
CA ASN A 15 -20.68 7.72 2.17
C ASN A 15 -19.94 7.95 0.84
N ASP A 16 -20.55 7.45 -0.24
CA ASP A 16 -20.53 7.99 -1.61
C ASP A 16 -19.21 8.17 -2.40
N SER A 17 -18.27 7.21 -2.30
CA SER A 17 -17.24 7.03 -3.36
C SER A 17 -16.90 5.54 -3.57
N GLY A 18 -17.90 4.79 -4.03
CA GLY A 18 -17.94 3.33 -4.06
C GLY A 18 -17.13 2.60 -5.14
N PHE A 19 -15.94 3.08 -5.54
CA PHE A 19 -15.10 2.36 -6.51
C PHE A 19 -13.69 1.97 -6.03
N CYS A 20 -13.15 2.62 -4.99
CA CYS A 20 -11.78 2.32 -4.55
C CYS A 20 -11.67 1.16 -3.54
N CYS A 21 -12.76 0.82 -2.85
CA CYS A 21 -12.78 -0.09 -1.69
C CYS A 21 -12.47 -1.57 -1.97
N PRO A 22 -12.80 -2.21 -3.12
CA PRO A 22 -12.48 -3.63 -3.31
C PRO A 22 -11.00 -3.90 -3.68
N ILE A 23 -10.32 -2.93 -4.30
CA ILE A 23 -9.09 -3.20 -5.06
C ILE A 23 -7.84 -2.99 -4.18
N ILE A 24 -7.87 -2.06 -3.21
CA ILE A 24 -6.83 -1.96 -2.17
C ILE A 24 -7.15 -2.98 -1.07
N SER A 25 -7.27 -4.24 -1.46
CA SER A 25 -7.56 -5.31 -0.50
C SER A 25 -6.33 -5.53 0.39
N LEU A 26 -6.57 -5.80 1.68
CA LEU A 26 -5.58 -6.21 2.69
C LEU A 26 -4.54 -7.23 2.17
N ARG A 27 -4.89 -8.02 1.14
CA ARG A 27 -4.01 -8.98 0.48
C ARG A 27 -2.79 -8.36 -0.20
N LEU A 28 -2.90 -7.15 -0.76
CA LEU A 28 -1.75 -6.44 -1.33
C LEU A 28 -0.75 -6.04 -0.24
N PHE A 29 -1.26 -5.50 0.87
CA PHE A 29 -0.42 -5.05 1.98
C PHE A 29 0.10 -6.19 2.87
N SER A 30 -0.62 -7.31 2.97
CA SER A 30 -0.20 -8.48 3.74
C SER A 30 1.10 -9.11 3.22
N GLY A 31 1.40 -8.97 1.93
CA GLY A 31 2.69 -9.40 1.36
C GLY A 31 3.80 -8.36 1.50
N MET A 32 3.44 -7.10 1.70
CA MET A 32 4.35 -5.97 1.76
C MET A 32 4.86 -5.70 3.18
N ILE A 33 4.01 -5.82 4.20
CA ILE A 33 4.30 -5.44 5.59
C ILE A 33 4.64 -6.66 6.43
N ASN A 34 5.80 -6.62 7.11
CA ASN A 34 6.17 -7.66 8.07
C ASN A 34 5.39 -7.51 9.39
N LEU A 35 4.28 -8.24 9.53
CA LEU A 35 3.44 -8.21 10.73
C LEU A 35 4.18 -8.59 12.02
N LYS A 36 5.28 -9.34 11.93
CA LYS A 36 6.09 -9.69 13.11
C LYS A 36 6.79 -8.46 13.71
N GLU A 37 7.12 -7.47 12.88
CA GLU A 37 7.72 -6.21 13.34
C GLU A 37 6.69 -5.30 14.04
N LEU A 38 5.40 -5.51 13.79
CA LEU A 38 4.35 -4.79 14.50
C LEU A 38 4.07 -5.43 15.87
N SER A 39 4.43 -6.69 16.10
CA SER A 39 4.26 -7.36 17.40
C SER A 39 5.26 -6.81 18.43
N LEU A 40 4.75 -6.26 19.54
CA LEU A 40 5.55 -5.84 20.68
C LEU A 40 5.75 -6.98 21.66
N VAL A 41 4.63 -7.54 22.12
CA VAL A 41 4.59 -8.66 23.06
C VAL A 41 3.61 -9.68 22.51
N SER A 42 4.13 -10.85 22.16
CA SER A 42 3.35 -11.91 21.54
C SER A 42 2.08 -12.22 22.35
N GLY A 43 0.92 -12.10 21.70
CA GLY A 43 -0.39 -12.36 22.33
C GLY A 43 -0.87 -11.31 23.33
N LYS A 44 -0.15 -10.19 23.51
CA LYS A 44 -0.56 -9.11 24.44
C LYS A 44 -0.67 -7.75 23.77
N ALA A 45 0.33 -7.36 22.97
CA ALA A 45 0.39 -6.03 22.38
C ALA A 45 1.06 -6.06 21.01
N ALA A 46 0.45 -5.37 20.05
CA ALA A 46 0.99 -5.14 18.72
C ALA A 46 0.58 -3.74 18.24
N TRP A 47 1.39 -3.17 17.35
CA TRP A 47 1.06 -1.96 16.63
C TRP A 47 -0.05 -2.21 15.62
N MET A 48 -0.96 -1.25 15.55
CA MET A 48 -2.01 -1.19 14.54
C MET A 48 -1.70 0.00 13.64
N ALA A 49 -1.46 -0.27 12.36
CA ALA A 49 -1.19 0.77 11.37
C ALA A 49 -2.47 1.07 10.59
N TYR A 50 -2.94 2.31 10.68
CA TYR A 50 -4.04 2.82 9.87
C TYR A 50 -3.46 3.62 8.70
N LEU A 51 -4.09 3.49 7.52
CA LEU A 51 -3.76 4.26 6.34
C LEU A 51 -5.04 4.89 5.80
N ASP A 52 -5.09 6.21 5.80
CA ASP A 52 -6.17 6.98 5.21
C ASP A 52 -5.66 7.62 3.91
N ILE A 53 -6.37 7.36 2.80
CA ILE A 53 -6.06 7.93 1.48
C ILE A 53 -7.19 8.87 1.10
N TYR A 54 -6.85 10.14 0.91
CA TYR A 54 -7.81 11.17 0.47
C TYR A 54 -7.57 11.48 -1.00
N CYS A 55 -8.61 11.29 -1.82
CA CYS A 55 -8.59 11.71 -3.21
C CYS A 55 -8.87 13.22 -3.28
N LEU A 56 -7.88 13.99 -3.73
CA LEU A 56 -8.02 15.45 -3.88
C LEU A 56 -8.58 15.82 -5.25
N ASP A 57 -8.06 15.16 -6.29
CA ASP A 57 -8.49 15.34 -7.67
C ASP A 57 -8.42 13.98 -8.39
N ALA A 58 -9.46 13.68 -9.16
CA ALA A 58 -9.65 12.38 -9.79
C ALA A 58 -9.78 12.55 -11.30
N ASP A 59 -8.66 12.42 -12.02
CA ASP A 59 -8.61 12.46 -13.48
C ASP A 59 -8.17 11.11 -14.07
N GLY A 60 -8.82 10.03 -13.62
CA GLY A 60 -8.55 8.66 -14.07
C GLY A 60 -7.46 7.92 -13.28
N SER A 61 -7.35 6.61 -13.51
CA SER A 61 -6.37 5.71 -12.87
C SER A 61 -6.26 5.84 -11.34
N LEU A 62 -7.36 6.17 -10.66
CA LEU A 62 -7.37 6.52 -9.23
C LEU A 62 -6.70 5.44 -8.37
N PHE A 63 -6.92 4.17 -8.71
CA PHE A 63 -6.32 3.05 -8.00
C PHE A 63 -4.79 3.05 -8.07
N ASP A 64 -4.19 3.40 -9.21
CA ASP A 64 -2.74 3.40 -9.38
C ASP A 64 -2.08 4.50 -8.55
N ALA A 65 -2.69 5.69 -8.55
CA ALA A 65 -2.28 6.80 -7.71
C ALA A 65 -2.41 6.45 -6.22
N ALA A 66 -3.55 5.88 -5.80
CA ALA A 66 -3.79 5.49 -4.42
C ALA A 66 -2.83 4.39 -3.94
N LEU A 67 -2.54 3.38 -4.76
CA LEU A 67 -1.59 2.33 -4.42
C LEU A 67 -0.18 2.88 -4.28
N LEU A 68 0.26 3.74 -5.20
CA LEU A 68 1.58 4.37 -5.11
C LEU A 68 1.71 5.25 -3.86
N ALA A 69 0.66 6.03 -3.55
CA ALA A 69 0.61 6.84 -2.33
C ALA A 69 0.69 5.97 -1.06
N ALA A 70 -0.05 4.86 -1.02
CA ALA A 70 0.00 3.91 0.09
C ALA A 70 1.42 3.33 0.28
N VAL A 71 2.05 2.90 -0.80
CA VAL A 71 3.41 2.37 -0.79
C VAL A 71 4.41 3.41 -0.31
N ALA A 72 4.29 4.67 -0.77
CA ALA A 72 5.13 5.76 -0.32
C ALA A 72 4.95 6.05 1.18
N ALA A 73 3.70 6.12 1.65
CA ALA A 73 3.37 6.36 3.05
C ALA A 73 3.96 5.27 3.96
N PHE A 74 3.77 3.99 3.63
CA PHE A 74 4.36 2.89 4.40
C PHE A 74 5.87 2.83 4.30
N SER A 75 6.46 3.25 3.17
CA SER A 75 7.91 3.32 3.01
C SER A 75 8.53 4.39 3.91
N HIS A 76 7.83 5.50 4.17
CA HIS A 76 8.29 6.55 5.06
C HIS A 76 7.91 6.33 6.55
N LEU A 77 6.95 5.43 6.83
CA LEU A 77 6.45 5.19 8.18
C LEU A 77 7.57 4.78 9.17
N ARG A 78 7.69 5.54 10.27
CA ARG A 78 8.61 5.26 11.38
C ARG A 78 7.84 4.76 12.60
N ILE A 79 8.23 3.60 13.11
CA ILE A 79 7.66 3.03 14.34
C ILE A 79 8.36 3.69 15.54
N PRO A 80 7.61 4.29 16.48
CA PRO A 80 8.17 4.94 17.66
C PRO A 80 8.65 3.93 18.70
N VAL A 81 9.52 4.39 19.61
CA VAL A 81 10.04 3.58 20.73
C VAL A 81 8.98 3.47 21.82
N VAL A 82 8.80 2.26 22.34
CA VAL A 82 7.92 1.99 23.48
C VAL A 82 8.64 1.21 24.57
N SER A 83 8.31 1.55 25.82
CA SER A 83 8.72 0.84 27.04
C SER A 83 7.50 0.24 27.73
N LEU A 84 7.72 -0.79 28.55
CA LEU A 84 6.68 -1.34 29.42
C LEU A 84 6.79 -0.70 30.79
N ASN A 85 5.67 -0.19 31.31
CA ASN A 85 5.59 0.18 32.73
C ASN A 85 5.45 -1.07 33.61
N GLU A 86 5.67 -0.91 34.92
CA GLU A 86 5.51 -1.96 35.94
C GLU A 86 4.10 -2.60 35.94
N GLU A 87 3.09 -1.89 35.43
CA GLU A 87 1.71 -2.36 35.25
C GLU A 87 1.49 -3.17 33.96
N GLY A 88 2.54 -3.41 33.15
CA GLY A 88 2.46 -4.11 31.86
C GLY A 88 1.81 -3.29 30.73
N ARG A 89 1.60 -1.98 30.93
CA ARG A 89 1.13 -1.05 29.89
C ARG A 89 2.28 -0.53 29.04
N VAL A 90 2.04 -0.44 27.74
CA VAL A 90 2.98 0.10 26.75
C VAL A 90 2.95 1.62 26.79
N VAL A 91 4.10 2.27 27.01
CA VAL A 91 4.27 3.73 27.02
C VAL A 91 5.28 4.14 25.98
N VAL A 92 4.94 5.13 25.15
CA VAL A 92 5.83 5.71 24.14
C VAL A 92 6.92 6.51 24.85
N VAL A 93 8.19 6.23 24.54
CA VAL A 93 9.33 6.99 25.05
C VAL A 93 9.55 8.16 24.09
N SER A 94 9.20 9.38 24.51
CA SER A 94 9.56 10.61 23.81
C SER A 94 10.99 11.03 24.16
N GLU A 95 11.75 11.49 23.16
CA GLU A 95 13.15 11.95 23.29
C GLU A 95 13.30 13.22 24.14
N GLU A 96 12.20 13.87 24.54
CA GLU A 96 12.23 15.08 25.39
C GLU A 96 12.49 14.78 26.89
N ASN A 97 12.54 13.50 27.30
CA ASN A 97 12.73 13.10 28.69
C ASN A 97 14.16 12.59 29.00
N GLU A 98 15.19 13.08 28.32
CA GLU A 98 16.58 12.67 28.58
C GLU A 98 17.17 13.23 29.90
N GLU A 99 16.53 14.20 30.56
CA GLU A 99 17.07 14.80 31.80
C GLU A 99 16.60 14.10 33.10
N GLY A 100 15.75 13.08 33.02
CA GLY A 100 15.20 12.40 34.19
C GLY A 100 15.35 10.88 34.11
N LYS A 101 16.49 10.35 34.59
CA LYS A 101 16.73 8.91 34.81
C LYS A 101 15.45 8.19 35.26
N SER A 102 14.88 7.40 34.37
CA SER A 102 13.94 6.34 34.75
C SER A 102 14.41 5.04 34.10
N GLU A 103 14.70 4.07 34.96
CA GLU A 103 15.17 2.72 34.66
C GLU A 103 14.08 1.93 33.93
N LYS A 104 13.91 2.14 32.63
CA LYS A 104 13.00 1.34 31.81
C LYS A 104 13.76 0.76 30.64
N GLU A 105 13.98 -0.55 30.65
CA GLU A 105 14.55 -1.25 29.50
C GLU A 105 13.59 -1.08 28.30
N PRO A 106 14.05 -0.49 27.19
CA PRO A 106 13.21 -0.31 26.02
C PRO A 106 12.88 -1.67 25.41
N VAL A 107 11.59 -1.93 25.13
CA VAL A 107 11.15 -3.20 24.54
C VAL A 107 11.57 -3.30 23.08
N ASN A 108 11.75 -2.16 22.40
CA ASN A 108 12.28 -2.08 21.06
C ASN A 108 13.48 -1.13 20.98
N LYS A 109 14.49 -1.52 20.20
CA LYS A 109 15.71 -0.76 19.95
C LYS A 109 15.44 0.41 19.00
N GLY A 110 15.22 1.61 19.54
CA GLY A 110 15.22 2.87 18.79
C GLY A 110 14.04 3.10 17.83
N LYS A 111 13.92 4.34 17.33
CA LYS A 111 13.00 4.67 16.23
C LYS A 111 13.45 3.88 15.01
N ARG A 112 12.56 3.08 14.41
CA ARG A 112 12.89 2.24 13.25
C ARG A 112 11.94 2.46 12.09
N LYS A 113 12.49 2.38 10.87
CA LYS A 113 11.71 2.34 9.63
C LYS A 113 11.04 0.96 9.51
N LEU A 114 9.82 0.91 8.99
CA LEU A 114 9.12 -0.35 8.73
C LEU A 114 9.83 -1.09 7.58
N THR A 115 10.17 -2.38 7.77
CA THR A 115 10.76 -3.17 6.70
C THR A 115 9.67 -3.64 5.74
N LEU A 116 9.76 -3.23 4.48
CA LEU A 116 8.86 -3.66 3.42
C LEU A 116 9.52 -4.75 2.58
N SER A 117 8.86 -5.90 2.42
CA SER A 117 9.41 -7.06 1.71
C SER A 117 9.24 -6.97 0.19
N SER A 118 8.08 -6.52 -0.27
CA SER A 118 7.74 -6.39 -1.69
C SER A 118 6.86 -5.16 -1.88
N LEU A 119 7.25 -4.27 -2.79
CA LEU A 119 6.48 -3.06 -3.09
C LEU A 119 5.56 -3.35 -4.29
N PRO A 120 4.23 -3.35 -4.12
CA PRO A 120 3.30 -3.52 -5.22
C PRO A 120 3.17 -2.22 -6.04
N PHE A 121 3.13 -2.35 -7.36
CA PHE A 121 2.86 -1.26 -8.30
C PHE A 121 1.78 -1.72 -9.25
N SER A 122 0.87 -0.82 -9.60
CA SER A 122 -0.21 -1.12 -10.52
C SER A 122 -0.18 -0.26 -11.76
N LEU A 123 -0.82 -0.77 -12.81
CA LEU A 123 -1.14 -0.04 -14.01
C LEU A 123 -2.53 -0.45 -14.48
N THR A 124 -3.39 0.55 -14.63
CA THR A 124 -4.71 0.44 -15.21
C THR A 124 -4.61 0.70 -16.71
N CYS A 125 -5.23 -0.19 -17.47
CA CYS A 125 -5.24 -0.15 -18.92
C CYS A 125 -6.67 -0.29 -19.42
N ILE A 126 -7.05 0.52 -20.40
CA ILE A 126 -8.26 0.33 -21.19
C ILE A 126 -7.96 -0.62 -22.35
N LEU A 127 -8.85 -1.59 -22.55
CA LEU A 127 -8.85 -2.44 -23.73
C LEU A 127 -9.95 -1.99 -24.68
N HIS A 128 -9.55 -1.56 -25.89
CA HIS A 128 -10.50 -1.18 -26.93
C HIS A 128 -10.11 -1.78 -28.28
N LYS A 129 -10.92 -2.73 -28.77
CA LYS A 129 -10.65 -3.47 -30.01
C LYS A 129 -9.24 -4.11 -29.95
N ASN A 130 -8.30 -3.61 -30.75
CA ASN A 130 -6.91 -4.08 -30.80
C ASN A 130 -5.92 -3.09 -30.16
N TYR A 131 -6.42 -2.08 -29.44
CA TYR A 131 -5.61 -1.08 -28.77
C TYR A 131 -5.65 -1.27 -27.26
N ILE A 132 -4.48 -1.08 -26.65
CA ILE A 132 -4.29 -1.02 -25.20
C ILE A 132 -3.88 0.41 -24.91
N LEU A 133 -4.67 1.09 -24.09
CA LEU A 133 -4.39 2.43 -23.61
C LEU A 133 -4.01 2.32 -22.14
N ALA A 134 -2.79 2.69 -21.79
CA ALA A 134 -2.28 2.66 -20.44
C ALA A 134 -2.49 4.00 -19.76
N ASP A 135 -2.79 3.99 -18.46
CA ASP A 135 -3.00 5.18 -17.63
C ASP A 135 -4.07 6.13 -18.18
N PRO A 136 -5.34 5.69 -18.24
CA PRO A 136 -6.41 6.48 -18.81
C PRO A 136 -6.81 7.70 -17.96
N THR A 137 -7.22 8.76 -18.64
CA THR A 137 -7.87 9.94 -18.05
C THR A 137 -9.32 9.66 -17.66
N ALA A 138 -9.94 10.53 -16.85
CA ALA A 138 -11.35 10.36 -16.47
C ALA A 138 -12.29 10.40 -17.69
N GLU A 139 -11.97 11.20 -18.72
CA GLU A 139 -12.73 11.22 -19.97
C GLU A 139 -12.64 9.87 -20.69
N GLU A 140 -11.44 9.29 -20.79
CA GLU A 140 -11.23 7.99 -21.43
C GLU A 140 -11.92 6.85 -20.67
N GLU A 141 -11.86 6.86 -19.34
CA GLU A 141 -12.60 5.90 -18.50
C GLU A 141 -14.12 6.02 -18.69
N SER A 142 -14.64 7.24 -18.86
CA SER A 142 -16.09 7.48 -19.01
C SER A 142 -16.68 6.92 -20.32
N ILE A 143 -15.85 6.83 -21.37
CA ILE A 143 -16.27 6.39 -22.71
C ILE A 143 -16.06 4.88 -22.88
N MET A 144 -15.20 4.27 -22.08
CA MET A 144 -14.67 2.93 -22.33
C MET A 144 -15.21 1.90 -21.34
N GLU A 145 -15.67 0.77 -21.87
CA GLU A 145 -16.38 -0.23 -21.08
C GLU A 145 -15.48 -1.36 -20.53
N THR A 146 -14.22 -1.46 -20.98
CA THR A 146 -13.31 -2.53 -20.57
C THR A 146 -12.01 -1.99 -19.99
N LEU A 147 -11.90 -2.09 -18.67
CA LEU A 147 -10.69 -1.77 -17.90
C LEU A 147 -10.03 -3.06 -17.41
N VAL A 148 -8.70 -3.04 -17.36
CA VAL A 148 -7.86 -4.08 -16.77
C VAL A 148 -6.80 -3.41 -15.92
N THR A 149 -6.78 -3.74 -14.64
CA THR A 149 -5.74 -3.28 -13.71
C THR A 149 -4.81 -4.45 -13.40
N VAL A 150 -3.53 -4.26 -13.66
CA VAL A 150 -2.48 -5.25 -13.38
C VAL A 150 -1.68 -4.74 -12.20
N VAL A 151 -1.41 -5.60 -11.22
CA VAL A 151 -0.56 -5.28 -10.06
C VAL A 151 0.64 -6.22 -10.05
N LEU A 152 1.84 -5.65 -10.09
CA LEU A 152 3.11 -6.38 -10.02
C LEU A 152 3.89 -6.02 -8.75
N ASP A 153 4.68 -6.96 -8.25
CA ASP A 153 5.73 -6.67 -7.26
C ASP A 153 6.92 -5.95 -7.94
N SER A 154 7.73 -5.27 -7.13
CA SER A 154 9.08 -4.79 -7.42
C SER A 154 10.02 -5.79 -8.11
N SER A 155 9.78 -7.11 -7.99
CA SER A 155 10.49 -8.18 -8.73
C SER A 155 9.89 -8.48 -10.11
N GLY A 156 8.79 -7.82 -10.50
CA GLY A 156 8.08 -8.02 -11.76
C GLY A 156 7.12 -9.22 -11.78
N GLN A 157 6.83 -9.79 -10.61
CA GLN A 157 5.92 -10.92 -10.43
C GLN A 157 4.48 -10.43 -10.31
N LEU A 158 3.54 -11.15 -10.93
CA LEU A 158 2.12 -10.81 -10.89
C LEU A 158 1.54 -11.07 -9.50
N VAL A 159 1.02 -10.01 -8.88
CA VAL A 159 0.37 -10.05 -7.56
C VAL A 159 -1.14 -10.17 -7.72
N SER A 160 -1.71 -9.34 -8.59
CA SER A 160 -3.15 -9.31 -8.85
C SER A 160 -3.44 -8.88 -10.28
N LEU A 161 -4.55 -9.38 -10.81
CA LEU A 161 -5.13 -8.96 -12.08
C LEU A 161 -6.61 -8.72 -11.83
N TYR A 162 -7.09 -7.52 -12.15
CA TYR A 162 -8.49 -7.15 -11.98
C TYR A 162 -9.10 -6.75 -13.31
N LYS A 163 -10.18 -7.43 -13.69
CA LYS A 163 -11.02 -7.11 -14.85
C LYS A 163 -12.48 -7.16 -14.39
N PRO A 164 -13.13 -6.02 -14.09
CA PRO A 164 -14.50 -6.00 -13.55
C PRO A 164 -15.56 -6.49 -14.54
N GLY A 165 -15.28 -6.44 -15.84
CA GLY A 165 -16.25 -6.76 -16.89
C GLY A 165 -15.89 -6.10 -18.21
N GLY A 166 -16.87 -5.92 -19.08
CA GLY A 166 -16.73 -5.21 -20.36
C GLY A 166 -16.82 -6.11 -21.59
N PRO A 167 -17.22 -5.54 -22.75
CA PRO A 167 -17.50 -6.27 -23.99
C PRO A 167 -16.23 -6.82 -24.66
N VAL A 168 -15.06 -6.24 -24.37
CA VAL A 168 -13.80 -6.69 -24.97
C VAL A 168 -13.31 -7.92 -24.23
N LEU A 169 -13.08 -8.99 -25.00
CA LEU A 169 -12.44 -10.20 -24.50
C LEU A 169 -10.95 -9.91 -24.26
N ALA A 170 -10.53 -10.04 -23.01
CA ALA A 170 -9.12 -9.99 -22.65
C ALA A 170 -8.47 -11.33 -23.06
N TYR A 171 -8.13 -11.45 -24.35
CA TYR A 171 -7.33 -12.58 -24.83
C TYR A 171 -6.02 -12.67 -24.04
N ALA A 172 -5.48 -13.89 -23.93
CA ALA A 172 -4.23 -14.11 -23.21
C ALA A 172 -3.10 -13.19 -23.71
N SER A 173 -3.03 -12.93 -25.02
CA SER A 173 -2.06 -12.00 -25.62
C SER A 173 -2.19 -10.58 -25.07
N ALA A 174 -3.40 -10.01 -25.08
CA ALA A 174 -3.63 -8.65 -24.58
C ALA A 174 -3.28 -8.51 -23.09
N VAL A 175 -3.57 -9.53 -22.27
CA VAL A 175 -3.18 -9.54 -20.86
C VAL A 175 -1.65 -9.61 -20.71
N GLN A 176 -0.96 -10.42 -21.53
CA GLN A 176 0.50 -10.47 -21.51
C GLN A 176 1.11 -9.12 -21.92
N ASP A 177 0.53 -8.43 -22.90
CA ASP A 177 0.95 -7.10 -23.32
C ASP A 177 0.75 -6.07 -22.20
N CYS A 178 -0.41 -6.09 -21.52
CA CYS A 178 -0.64 -5.25 -20.33
C CYS A 178 0.38 -5.54 -19.22
N ILE A 179 0.71 -6.81 -18.97
CA ILE A 179 1.73 -7.18 -17.99
C ILE A 179 3.11 -6.65 -18.41
N ALA A 180 3.46 -6.73 -19.70
CA ALA A 180 4.72 -6.21 -20.21
C ALA A 180 4.82 -4.68 -20.05
N LEU A 181 3.75 -3.95 -20.38
CA LEU A 181 3.64 -2.50 -20.18
C LEU A 181 3.75 -2.13 -18.70
N THR A 182 3.03 -2.85 -17.83
CA THR A 182 3.09 -2.65 -16.38
C THR A 182 4.51 -2.85 -15.88
N ARG A 183 5.21 -3.88 -16.36
CA ARG A 183 6.59 -4.19 -15.95
C ARG A 183 7.58 -3.12 -16.36
N GLN A 184 7.35 -2.40 -17.46
CA GLN A 184 8.11 -1.21 -17.82
C GLN A 184 7.79 -0.06 -16.86
N ARG A 185 6.50 0.22 -16.63
CA ARG A 185 6.05 1.29 -15.75
C ARG A 185 6.55 1.15 -14.31
N VAL A 186 6.57 -0.08 -13.77
CA VAL A 186 7.11 -0.40 -12.44
C VAL A 186 8.55 0.08 -12.29
N LYS A 187 9.39 -0.06 -13.33
CA LYS A 187 10.80 0.38 -13.25
C LYS A 187 10.91 1.90 -13.12
N GLU A 188 10.10 2.63 -13.86
CA GLU A 188 10.03 4.10 -13.82
C GLU A 188 9.53 4.56 -12.45
N LEU A 189 8.39 4.04 -12.00
CA LEU A 189 7.79 4.39 -10.71
C LEU A 189 8.70 4.05 -9.54
N LYS A 190 9.42 2.91 -9.60
CA LYS A 190 10.39 2.53 -8.58
C LYS A 190 11.56 3.54 -8.50
N SER A 191 12.02 4.07 -9.63
CA SER A 191 13.06 5.10 -9.65
C SER A 191 12.57 6.37 -8.96
N ILE A 192 11.39 6.85 -9.35
CA ILE A 192 10.77 8.07 -8.80
C ILE A 192 10.51 7.93 -7.30
N LEU A 193 10.00 6.78 -6.86
CA LEU A 193 9.74 6.51 -5.46
C LEU A 193 11.04 6.54 -4.62
N ASN A 194 12.12 5.94 -5.12
CA ASN A 194 13.40 5.92 -4.41
C ASN A 194 14.04 7.31 -4.32
N GLU A 195 13.92 8.11 -5.38
CA GLU A 195 14.36 9.51 -5.41
C GLU A 195 13.58 10.33 -4.37
N ALA A 196 12.25 10.26 -4.40
CA ALA A 196 11.39 10.96 -3.43
C ALA A 196 11.65 10.53 -1.97
N ILE A 197 11.91 9.25 -1.72
CA ILE A 197 12.25 8.77 -0.37
C ILE A 197 13.60 9.34 0.09
N SER A 198 14.57 9.44 -0.82
CA SER A 198 15.91 9.94 -0.52
C SER A 198 15.88 11.43 -0.19
N ASP A 199 15.10 12.22 -0.94
CA ASP A 199 14.92 13.65 -0.68
C ASP A 199 14.30 13.93 0.70
N MET A 200 13.41 13.06 1.17
CA MET A 200 12.80 13.17 2.51
C MET A 200 13.70 12.70 3.67
N GLU A 201 14.86 12.10 3.40
CA GLU A 201 15.81 11.68 4.44
C GLU A 201 16.88 12.74 4.73
N VAL A 202 16.88 13.88 4.02
CA VAL A 202 17.91 14.94 4.12
C VAL A 202 17.68 15.97 5.25
N ASP A 203 16.64 15.81 6.07
CA ASP A 203 16.34 16.72 7.20
C ASP A 203 16.86 16.22 8.57
#